data_AF-F9DVF5-F1
#
_entry.id   AF-F9DVF5-F1
#
_cell.length_a   1.000
_cell.length_b   1.000
_cell.length_c   1.000
_cell.angle_alpha   90.00
_cell.angle_beta   90.00
_cell.angle_gamma   90.00
#
_symmetry.space_group_name_H-M   'P 1'
#
loop_
_entity.id
_entity.type
_entity.pdbx_description
1 polymer ?
#
loop_
_entity_poly.entity_id
_entity_poly.type
_entity_poly.pdbx_seq_one_letter_code
_entity_poly.pdbx_strand_id
1 'polypeptide(L)'
;MKDIPIRLFFVNMVITAIYTIGVLSALYAALLAPERASTAIMASGLINGMATILLVIFVDPKVSVVADEVVNGRGSYQKLKNLSLMMVSSRLLGTLLAQLFFIPGAKYIAWFTQFIV
;
A
#
# COMPACT_ATOMS: atom_id res chain seq x y z
N MET A 1 -27.05 -0.39 -1.45
CA MET A 1 -25.67 -0.69 -1.00
C MET A 1 -24.72 -0.13 -2.05
N LYS A 2 -24.45 1.17 -1.96
CA LYS A 2 -23.64 1.96 -2.92
C LYS A 2 -22.37 2.43 -2.21
N ASP A 3 -21.80 1.54 -1.38
CA ASP A 3 -20.86 1.84 -0.30
C ASP A 3 -19.38 1.67 -0.70
N ILE A 4 -19.10 1.78 -2.01
CA ILE A 4 -17.76 1.61 -2.59
C ILE A 4 -16.71 2.66 -2.11
N PRO A 5 -17.04 3.89 -1.65
CA PRO A 5 -16.01 4.87 -1.28
C PRO A 5 -15.17 4.46 -0.07
N ILE A 6 -15.83 4.04 1.02
CA ILE A 6 -15.15 3.79 2.31
C ILE A 6 -14.28 2.55 2.25
N ARG A 7 -14.77 1.47 1.61
CA ARG A 7 -13.98 0.24 1.46
C ARG A 7 -12.72 0.48 0.64
N LEU A 8 -12.84 1.25 -0.45
CA LEU A 8 -11.71 1.60 -1.30
C LEU A 8 -10.69 2.46 -0.54
N PHE A 9 -11.16 3.41 0.26
CA PHE A 9 -10.34 4.25 1.11
C PHE A 9 -9.48 3.43 2.08
N PHE A 10 -10.07 2.47 2.79
CA PHE A 10 -9.33 1.61 3.72
C PHE A 10 -8.36 0.68 3.01
N VAL A 11 -8.76 0.08 1.89
CA VAL A 11 -7.87 -0.79 1.10
C VAL A 11 -6.64 -0.02 0.63
N ASN A 12 -6.84 1.15 0.01
CA ASN A 12 -5.73 1.99 -0.43
C ASN A 12 -4.85 2.45 0.74
N MET A 13 -5.44 2.73 1.91
CA MET A 13 -4.71 3.14 3.12
C MET A 13 -3.78 2.03 3.62
N VAL A 14 -4.30 0.81 3.78
CA VAL A 14 -3.53 -0.34 4.27
C VAL A 14 -2.41 -0.70 3.30
N ILE A 15 -2.71 -0.74 1.99
CA ILE A 15 -1.70 -1.05 0.99
C ILE A 15 -0.61 0.04 0.98
N THR A 16 -1.00 1.31 1.07
CA THR A 16 -0.03 2.43 1.16
C THR A 16 0.82 2.33 2.42
N ALA A 17 0.24 1.93 3.55
CA ALA A 17 0.99 1.73 4.79
C ALA A 17 2.09 0.68 4.61
N ILE A 18 1.76 -0.49 4.05
CA ILE A 18 2.71 -1.57 3.77
C ILE A 18 3.78 -1.10 2.77
N TYR A 19 3.37 -0.45 1.67
CA TYR A 19 4.28 0.10 0.66
C TYR A 19 5.27 1.09 1.27
N THR A 20 4.81 1.95 2.18
CA THR A 20 5.65 2.99 2.81
C THR A 20 6.72 2.39 3.72
N ILE A 21 6.37 1.40 4.54
CA ILE A 21 7.33 0.79 5.47
C ILE A 21 8.20 -0.29 4.84
N GLY A 22 7.89 -0.80 3.65
CA GLY A 22 8.53 -1.99 3.09
C GLY A 22 10.06 -1.90 3.07
N VAL A 23 10.59 -0.78 2.57
CA VAL A 23 12.04 -0.53 2.51
C VAL A 23 12.63 -0.32 3.91
N LEU A 24 12.03 0.56 4.71
CA LEU A 24 12.57 0.89 6.04
C LEU A 24 12.57 -0.33 6.96
N SER A 25 11.51 -1.15 6.90
CA SER A 25 11.37 -2.36 7.70
C SER A 25 12.41 -3.41 7.30
N ALA A 26 12.71 -3.53 6.01
CA ALA A 26 13.75 -4.43 5.52
C ALA A 26 15.16 -3.99 5.94
N LEU A 27 15.44 -2.68 5.91
CA LEU A 27 16.69 -2.12 6.43
C LEU A 27 16.84 -2.40 7.93
N TYR A 28 15.77 -2.23 8.71
CA TYR A 28 15.79 -2.55 10.14
C TYR A 28 15.89 -4.06 10.41
N ALA A 29 15.26 -4.89 9.57
CA ALA A 29 15.37 -6.35 9.64
C ALA A 29 16.81 -6.84 9.40
N ALA A 30 17.55 -6.18 8.51
CA ALA A 30 18.96 -6.47 8.29
C ALA A 30 19.84 -6.19 9.53
N LEU A 31 19.45 -5.22 10.37
CA LEU A 31 20.11 -4.98 11.65
C LEU A 31 19.74 -6.04 12.70
N LEU A 32 18.52 -6.57 12.66
CA LEU A 32 18.05 -7.63 13.57
C LEU A 32 18.66 -9.00 13.23
N ALA A 33 18.92 -9.27 11.95
CA ALA A 33 19.50 -10.53 11.46
C ALA A 33 20.70 -10.23 10.54
N PRO A 34 21.84 -9.79 11.09
CA PRO A 34 23.00 -9.33 10.30
C PRO A 34 23.56 -10.41 9.37
N GLU A 35 23.54 -11.69 9.76
CA GLU A 35 23.98 -12.79 8.90
C GLU A 35 23.13 -12.96 7.63
N ARG A 36 21.89 -12.45 7.64
CA ARG A 36 20.92 -12.52 6.55
C ARG A 36 20.55 -11.13 6.02
N ALA A 37 21.42 -10.15 6.22
CA ALA A 37 21.17 -8.75 5.88
C ALA A 37 20.83 -8.55 4.40
N SER A 38 21.60 -9.15 3.50
CA SER A 38 21.35 -9.05 2.04
C SER A 38 19.97 -9.58 1.66
N THR A 39 19.60 -10.76 2.18
CA THR A 39 18.28 -11.37 1.94
C THR A 39 17.15 -10.52 2.50
N ALA A 40 17.33 -9.96 3.70
CA ALA A 40 16.37 -9.05 4.32
C ALA A 40 16.13 -7.79 3.47
N ILE A 41 17.20 -7.17 2.97
CA ILE A 41 17.10 -5.98 2.12
C ILE A 41 16.40 -6.31 0.80
N MET A 42 16.76 -7.43 0.17
CA MET A 42 16.15 -7.86 -1.10
C MET A 42 14.66 -8.19 -0.96
N ALA A 43 14.21 -8.65 0.22
CA ALA A 43 12.80 -8.88 0.51
C ALA A 43 11.95 -7.59 0.39
N SER A 44 12.53 -6.40 0.55
CA SER A 44 11.82 -5.13 0.33
C SER A 44 11.27 -4.98 -1.09
N GLY A 45 12.01 -5.46 -2.09
CA GLY A 45 11.60 -5.43 -3.49
C GLY A 45 10.35 -6.27 -3.71
N LEU A 46 10.29 -7.46 -3.11
CA LEU A 46 9.11 -8.32 -3.16
C LEU A 46 7.90 -7.66 -2.48
N ILE A 47 8.09 -7.07 -1.29
CA ILE A 47 7.03 -6.39 -0.54
C ILE A 47 6.44 -5.22 -1.34
N ASN A 48 7.29 -4.37 -1.90
CA ASN A 48 6.85 -3.24 -2.72
C ASN A 48 6.18 -3.70 -4.02
N GLY A 49 6.71 -4.74 -4.65
CA GLY A 49 6.11 -5.38 -5.82
C GLY A 49 4.69 -5.89 -5.54
N MET A 50 4.52 -6.62 -4.43
CA MET A 50 3.20 -7.09 -3.98
C MET A 50 2.25 -5.93 -3.70
N ALA A 51 2.71 -4.90 -2.98
CA ALA A 51 1.88 -3.72 -2.69
C ALA A 51 1.46 -2.98 -3.98
N THR A 52 2.34 -2.91 -4.97
CA THR A 52 2.03 -2.32 -6.29
C THR A 52 0.95 -3.13 -7.01
N ILE A 53 1.09 -4.45 -7.07
CA ILE A 53 0.10 -5.33 -7.68
C ILE A 53 -1.26 -5.18 -6.99
N LEU A 54 -1.29 -5.10 -5.65
CA LEU A 54 -2.52 -4.89 -4.90
C LEU A 54 -3.16 -3.53 -5.20
N LEU A 55 -2.37 -2.46 -5.31
CA LEU A 55 -2.89 -1.14 -5.73
C LEU A 55 -3.55 -1.22 -7.11
N VAL A 56 -2.85 -1.81 -8.08
CA VAL A 56 -3.34 -1.94 -9.45
C VAL A 56 -4.62 -2.78 -9.50
N ILE A 57 -4.71 -3.89 -8.76
CA ILE A 57 -5.90 -4.75 -8.81
C ILE A 57 -7.10 -4.12 -8.10
N PHE A 58 -6.89 -3.47 -6.96
CA PHE A 58 -8.00 -3.04 -6.10
C PHE A 58 -8.40 -1.57 -6.23
N VAL A 59 -7.46 -0.70 -6.60
CA VAL A 59 -7.64 0.75 -6.62
C VAL A 59 -7.87 1.25 -8.03
N ASP A 60 -6.98 0.91 -8.96
CA ASP A 60 -6.96 1.51 -10.30
C ASP A 60 -8.26 1.28 -11.10
N PRO A 61 -8.85 0.06 -11.17
CA PRO A 61 -10.10 -0.18 -11.89
C PRO A 61 -11.25 0.70 -11.40
N LYS A 62 -11.32 0.94 -10.08
CA LYS A 62 -12.42 1.74 -9.51
C LYS A 62 -12.26 3.22 -9.81
N VAL A 63 -11.03 3.72 -9.81
CA VAL A 63 -10.75 5.11 -10.20
C VAL A 63 -11.00 5.29 -11.69
N SER A 64 -10.56 4.33 -12.52
CA SER A 64 -10.76 4.33 -13.97
C SER A 64 -12.25 4.35 -14.33
N VAL A 65 -13.08 3.51 -13.71
CA VAL A 65 -14.54 3.49 -13.98
C VAL A 65 -15.19 4.84 -13.67
N VAL A 66 -14.83 5.49 -12.56
CA VAL A 66 -15.39 6.82 -12.22
C VAL A 66 -14.87 7.90 -13.17
N ALA A 67 -13.63 7.82 -13.63
CA ALA A 67 -13.09 8.72 -14.64
C ALA A 67 -13.83 8.54 -15.98
N ASP A 68 -14.02 7.30 -16.44
CA ASP A 68 -14.73 6.96 -17.67
C ASP A 68 -16.20 7.42 -17.63
N GLU A 69 -16.87 7.32 -16.48
CA GLU A 69 -18.22 7.87 -16.30
C GLU A 69 -18.26 9.38 -16.60
N VAL A 70 -17.26 10.14 -16.12
CA VAL A 70 -17.19 11.59 -16.34
C VAL A 70 -16.89 11.93 -17.80
N VAL A 71 -15.95 11.23 -18.43
CA VAL A 71 -15.61 11.45 -19.85
C VAL A 71 -16.81 11.16 -20.75
N ASN A 72 -17.58 10.12 -20.45
CA ASN A 72 -18.77 9.75 -21.21
C ASN A 72 -20.03 10.57 -20.86
N GLY A 73 -19.92 11.64 -20.06
CA GLY A 73 -21.05 12.48 -19.64
C GLY A 73 -22.07 11.79 -18.72
N ARG A 74 -21.76 10.58 -18.23
CA ARG A 74 -22.62 9.79 -17.32
C ARG A 74 -22.33 10.05 -15.84
N GLY A 75 -21.24 10.77 -15.54
CA GLY A 75 -20.77 11.09 -14.19
C GLY A 75 -20.52 12.59 -14.00
N SER A 76 -20.50 13.03 -12.74
CA SER A 76 -20.16 14.40 -12.37
C SER A 76 -18.67 14.54 -12.07
N TYR A 77 -18.05 15.61 -12.56
CA TYR A 77 -16.68 15.97 -12.20
C TYR A 77 -16.48 16.11 -10.68
N GLN A 78 -17.51 16.57 -9.95
CA GLN A 78 -17.45 16.69 -8.49
C GLN A 78 -17.27 15.31 -7.82
N LYS A 79 -17.86 14.25 -8.37
CA LYS A 79 -17.70 12.87 -7.87
C LYS A 79 -16.27 12.38 -8.07
N LEU A 80 -15.68 12.62 -9.24
CA LEU A 80 -14.29 12.28 -9.55
C LEU A 80 -13.30 13.07 -8.67
N LYS A 81 -13.53 14.38 -8.49
CA LYS A 81 -12.73 15.23 -7.60
C LYS A 81 -12.77 14.74 -6.16
N ASN A 82 -13.96 14.43 -5.63
CA ASN A 82 -14.12 13.91 -4.28
C ASN A 82 -13.44 12.54 -4.10
N LEU A 83 -13.54 11.66 -5.10
CA LEU A 83 -12.83 10.38 -5.10
C LEU A 83 -11.32 10.57 -5.06
N SER A 84 -10.78 11.46 -5.91
CA SER A 84 -9.35 11.76 -5.97
C SER A 84 -8.84 12.32 -4.63
N LEU A 85 -9.54 13.31 -4.06
CA LEU A 85 -9.24 13.85 -2.74
C LEU A 85 -9.23 12.75 -1.67
N MET A 86 -10.25 11.90 -1.67
CA MET A 86 -10.35 10.78 -0.73
C MET A 86 -9.18 9.78 -0.89
N MET A 87 -8.74 9.48 -2.12
CA MET A 87 -7.56 8.62 -2.37
C MET A 87 -6.25 9.27 -1.88
N VAL A 88 -6.09 10.58 -2.07
CA VAL A 88 -4.90 11.30 -1.58
C VAL A 88 -4.91 11.34 -0.04
N SER A 89 -6.04 11.65 0.58
CA SER A 89 -6.19 11.62 2.04
C SER A 89 -5.95 10.21 2.60
N SER A 90 -6.41 9.17 1.91
CA SER A 90 -6.14 7.77 2.25
C SER A 90 -4.65 7.46 2.25
N ARG A 91 -3.89 7.95 1.27
CA ARG A 91 -2.43 7.78 1.22
C ARG A 91 -1.74 8.47 2.39
N LEU A 92 -2.14 9.70 2.71
CA LEU A 92 -1.60 10.45 3.85
C LEU A 92 -1.88 9.74 5.19
N LEU A 93 -3.09 9.24 5.41
CA LEU A 93 -3.38 8.46 6.61
C LEU A 93 -2.67 7.10 6.59
N GLY A 94 -2.46 6.53 5.41
CA GLY A 94 -1.69 5.30 5.22
C GLY A 94 -0.25 5.45 5.68
N THR A 95 0.42 6.58 5.41
CA THR A 95 1.79 6.82 5.89
C THR A 95 1.87 7.00 7.40
N LEU A 96 0.83 7.56 8.02
CA LEU A 96 0.72 7.62 9.48
C LEU A 96 0.50 6.22 10.09
N LEU A 97 -0.41 5.44 9.50
CA LEU A 97 -0.65 4.04 9.88
C LEU A 97 0.62 3.19 9.69
N ALA A 98 1.43 3.50 8.68
CA ALA A 98 2.70 2.84 8.39
C ALA A 98 3.63 2.84 9.62
N GLN A 99 3.66 3.95 10.39
CA GLN A 99 4.51 4.05 11.58
C GLN A 99 4.18 2.97 12.63
N LEU A 100 2.91 2.57 12.73
CA LEU A 100 2.49 1.49 13.64
C LEU A 100 2.94 0.11 13.12
N PHE A 101 3.01 -0.07 11.81
CA PHE A 101 3.45 -1.31 11.19
C PHE A 101 4.97 -1.44 11.08
N PHE A 102 5.73 -0.37 11.27
CA PHE A 102 7.17 -0.35 11.05
C PHE A 102 7.92 -1.41 11.88
N ILE A 103 7.80 -1.37 13.20
CA ILE A 103 8.47 -2.32 14.11
C ILE A 103 8.00 -3.76 13.89
N PRO A 104 6.68 -4.07 13.87
CA PRO A 104 6.23 -5.45 13.66
C PRO A 104 6.58 -5.96 12.26
N GLY A 105 6.53 -5.09 11.24
CA GLY A 105 6.92 -5.41 9.87
C GLY A 105 8.39 -5.81 9.77
N ALA A 106 9.29 -5.06 10.42
CA ALA A 106 10.71 -5.40 10.42
C ALA A 106 11.00 -6.73 11.12
N LYS A 107 10.34 -7.01 12.25
CA LYS A 107 10.44 -8.31 12.94
C LYS A 107 9.92 -9.45 12.07
N TYR A 108 8.81 -9.23 11.37
CA TYR A 108 8.25 -10.21 10.43
C TYR A 108 9.23 -10.53 9.30
N ILE A 109 9.86 -9.50 8.70
CA ILE A 109 10.87 -9.71 7.65
C ILE A 109 12.08 -10.49 8.19
N ALA A 110 12.61 -10.13 9.35
CA ALA A 110 13.76 -10.82 9.95
C ALA A 110 13.49 -12.30 10.30
N TRP A 111 12.24 -12.62 10.66
CA TRP A 111 11.77 -13.99 10.84
C TRP A 111 11.61 -14.70 9.48
N PHE A 112 10.98 -14.05 8.51
CA PHE A 112 10.73 -14.63 7.20
C PHE A 112 12.03 -14.98 6.44
N THR A 113 13.09 -14.20 6.63
CA THR A 113 14.40 -14.51 6.05
C THR A 113 15.04 -15.79 6.61
N GLN A 114 14.47 -16.44 7.64
CA GLN A 114 14.93 -17.78 8.07
C GLN A 114 14.53 -18.87 7.07
N PHE A 115 13.47 -18.63 6.29
CA PHE A 115 12.94 -19.59 5.32
C PHE A 115 13.49 -19.37 3.91
N ILE A 116 14.10 -18.22 3.66
CA ILE A 116 14.75 -17.89 2.40
C ILE A 116 16.25 -18.10 2.61
N VAL A 117 16.74 -19.25 2.15
CA VAL A 117 18.16 -19.64 2.11
C VAL A 117 18.89 -18.80 1.07
#